data_AF-A0A0L0UML3-F1
#
_entry.id   AF-A0A0L0UML3-F1
#
_cell.length_a   1.000
_cell.length_b   1.000
_cell.length_c   1.000
_cell.angle_alpha   90.00
_cell.angle_beta   90.00
_cell.angle_gamma   90.00
#
_symmetry.space_group_name_H-M   'P 1'
#
loop_
_entity.id
_entity.type
_entity.pdbx_description
1 polymer ?
#
loop_
_entity_poly.entity_id
_entity_poly.type
_entity_poly.pdbx_seq_one_letter_code
_entity_poly.pdbx_strand_id
1 'polypeptide(L)'
;AILRPFGPPKRTAGGTEEPADSDGEEEAQDLVDNFNAAEGDSDSDSGNEMVDGTEVTDGELQPNDELTLQDIQDLEEEDDNDAYTTGSCRQTLAKFRAIATKLKKSPNSKAKFLDLCQENECEKPHNIERDVPTRWNSTYKQIASVVRCEKALLVWQRDKQYGTPRRSHINQADIVLAQDLVQVLEQ
;
A
#
# COMPACT_ATOMS: atom_id res chain seq x y z
N ALA A 1 -10.07 -37.81 23.37
CA ALA A 1 -9.74 -37.17 22.08
C ALA A 1 -8.29 -36.72 22.13
N ILE A 2 -7.46 -37.12 21.16
CA ILE A 2 -6.04 -36.73 21.08
C ILE A 2 -5.94 -35.73 19.93
N LEU A 3 -5.63 -34.48 20.25
CA LEU A 3 -5.45 -33.41 19.26
C LEU A 3 -4.13 -33.62 18.49
N ARG A 4 -4.23 -33.67 17.16
CA ARG A 4 -3.08 -33.67 16.23
C ARG A 4 -2.52 -32.25 16.13
N PRO A 5 -1.19 -32.05 16.18
CA PRO A 5 -0.61 -30.75 15.88
C PRO A 5 -0.62 -30.51 14.37
N PHE A 6 -0.94 -29.26 13.99
CA PHE A 6 -0.73 -28.76 12.64
C PHE A 6 0.70 -28.23 12.51
N GLY A 7 1.43 -28.76 11.53
CA GLY A 7 2.78 -28.35 11.16
C GLY A 7 3.51 -29.46 10.39
N PRO A 8 4.33 -29.14 9.37
CA PRO A 8 5.07 -30.15 8.62
C PRO A 8 6.20 -30.75 9.47
N PRO A 9 6.55 -32.04 9.27
CA PRO A 9 7.53 -32.72 10.11
C PRO A 9 8.94 -32.15 9.92
N LYS A 10 9.62 -31.86 11.05
CA LYS A 10 11.05 -31.49 11.08
C LYS A 10 11.89 -32.69 10.62
N ARG A 11 12.72 -32.49 9.60
CA ARG A 11 13.79 -33.42 9.22
C ARG A 11 14.97 -33.22 10.16
N THR A 12 15.42 -34.29 10.82
CA THR A 12 16.68 -34.32 11.56
C THR A 12 17.75 -34.97 10.70
N ALA A 13 18.74 -34.18 10.29
CA ALA A 13 20.08 -34.65 9.95
C ALA A 13 21.05 -33.55 10.39
N GLY A 14 22.00 -33.91 11.26
CA GLY A 14 22.94 -32.98 11.87
C GLY A 14 24.04 -32.52 10.93
N GLY A 15 24.59 -31.34 11.23
CA GLY A 15 25.76 -30.76 10.58
C GLY A 15 25.75 -29.24 10.68
N THR A 16 26.60 -28.71 11.56
CA THR A 16 27.08 -27.33 11.80
C THR A 16 26.41 -26.17 11.04
N GLU A 17 25.96 -25.21 11.85
CA GLU A 17 25.21 -24.00 11.52
C GLU A 17 26.00 -22.95 10.72
N GLU A 18 25.43 -22.51 9.60
CA GLU A 18 25.42 -21.13 9.10
C GLU A 18 24.05 -20.94 8.42
N PRO A 19 23.05 -20.27 9.04
CA PRO A 19 21.79 -20.02 8.36
C PRO A 19 21.92 -18.78 7.46
N ALA A 20 21.98 -19.02 6.15
CA ALA A 20 21.65 -18.01 5.16
C ALA A 20 20.17 -17.63 5.33
N ASP A 21 19.94 -16.41 5.78
CA ASP A 21 18.63 -15.78 5.91
C ASP A 21 18.11 -15.46 4.51
N SER A 22 17.34 -16.39 3.94
CA SER A 22 16.65 -16.19 2.67
C SER A 22 15.42 -15.33 2.94
N ASP A 23 15.62 -14.02 2.98
CA ASP A 23 14.58 -13.01 3.17
C ASP A 23 13.53 -13.12 2.05
N GLY A 24 12.26 -13.16 2.46
CA GLY A 24 11.08 -13.21 1.58
C GLY A 24 10.85 -11.85 0.94
N GLU A 25 11.81 -11.41 0.13
CA GLU A 25 11.78 -10.14 -0.58
C GLU A 25 10.85 -10.16 -1.82
N GLU A 26 10.49 -11.35 -2.34
CA GLU A 26 9.74 -11.49 -3.60
C GLU A 26 8.35 -10.79 -3.57
N GLU A 27 7.58 -10.88 -2.48
CA GLU A 27 6.21 -10.31 -2.47
C GLU A 27 6.17 -8.78 -2.53
N ALA A 28 7.13 -8.10 -1.89
CA ALA A 28 7.20 -6.64 -1.97
C ALA A 28 7.73 -6.19 -3.33
N GLN A 29 8.48 -7.08 -3.98
CA GLN A 29 9.07 -6.85 -5.28
C GLN A 29 8.01 -6.97 -6.39
N ASP A 30 7.16 -7.99 -6.32
CA ASP A 30 6.10 -8.27 -7.29
C ASP A 30 5.09 -7.10 -7.43
N LEU A 31 4.78 -6.43 -6.32
CA LEU A 31 3.83 -5.31 -6.29
C LEU A 31 4.25 -4.09 -7.11
N VAL A 32 5.54 -3.82 -7.25
CA VAL A 32 6.03 -2.69 -8.08
C VAL A 32 6.32 -3.11 -9.52
N ASP A 33 6.69 -4.37 -9.73
CA ASP A 33 6.95 -4.92 -11.06
C ASP A 33 5.65 -5.17 -11.84
N ASN A 34 4.55 -5.54 -11.16
CA ASN A 34 3.24 -5.76 -11.78
C ASN A 34 2.63 -4.49 -12.42
N PHE A 35 3.01 -3.29 -11.97
CA PHE A 35 2.49 -2.05 -12.56
C PHE A 35 3.21 -1.62 -13.85
N ASN A 36 4.46 -2.05 -14.06
CA ASN A 36 5.16 -1.78 -15.31
C ASN A 36 4.69 -2.70 -16.46
N ALA A 37 3.86 -3.71 -16.17
CA ALA A 37 3.49 -4.77 -17.10
C ALA A 37 1.99 -4.79 -17.50
N ALA A 38 1.12 -4.05 -16.81
CA ALA A 38 -0.33 -4.17 -16.97
C ALA A 38 -0.94 -3.03 -17.80
N GLU A 39 -0.63 -3.01 -19.09
CA GLU A 39 -1.51 -2.47 -20.13
C GLU A 39 -2.43 -3.62 -20.56
N GLY A 40 -3.52 -3.86 -19.82
CA GLY A 40 -4.38 -5.01 -20.05
C GLY A 40 -5.65 -4.94 -19.22
N ASP A 41 -6.70 -4.43 -19.85
CA ASP A 41 -8.08 -4.41 -19.39
C ASP A 41 -8.53 -5.78 -18.85
N SER A 42 -9.11 -5.79 -17.65
CA SER A 42 -9.52 -7.03 -16.97
C SER A 42 -10.92 -6.86 -16.42
N ASP A 43 -11.90 -6.94 -17.32
CA ASP A 43 -13.30 -7.20 -17.01
C ASP A 43 -13.42 -8.49 -16.18
N SER A 44 -14.08 -8.40 -15.02
CA SER A 44 -14.42 -9.56 -14.20
C SER A 44 -15.90 -9.50 -13.85
N ASP A 45 -16.69 -10.18 -14.67
CA ASP A 45 -18.08 -10.53 -14.41
C ASP A 45 -18.15 -11.54 -13.25
N SER A 46 -19.04 -11.29 -12.28
CA SER A 46 -19.28 -12.21 -11.16
C SER A 46 -20.73 -12.12 -10.73
N GLY A 47 -21.57 -12.92 -11.39
CA GLY A 47 -22.94 -13.19 -10.97
C GLY A 47 -22.98 -13.90 -9.62
N ASN A 48 -23.81 -13.37 -8.70
CA ASN A 48 -24.02 -13.95 -7.39
C ASN A 48 -25.52 -14.21 -7.16
N GLU A 49 -25.90 -15.47 -7.02
CA GLU A 49 -27.24 -15.89 -6.59
C GLU A 49 -27.45 -15.54 -5.11
N MET A 50 -28.50 -14.78 -4.81
CA MET A 50 -28.86 -14.35 -3.46
C MET A 50 -29.88 -15.31 -2.83
N VAL A 51 -29.62 -15.75 -1.58
CA VAL A 51 -30.61 -16.40 -0.72
C VAL A 51 -31.05 -15.44 0.38
N ASP A 52 -32.38 -15.40 0.50
CA ASP A 52 -33.29 -14.53 1.24
C ASP A 52 -33.12 -14.50 2.77
N GLY A 53 -33.40 -13.32 3.33
CA GLY A 53 -33.93 -13.18 4.69
C GLY A 53 -33.28 -12.11 5.55
N THR A 54 -33.81 -10.87 5.51
CA THR A 54 -34.13 -10.02 6.69
C THR A 54 -34.79 -8.72 6.19
N GLU A 55 -36.05 -8.50 6.58
CA GLU A 55 -36.85 -7.30 6.30
C GLU A 55 -36.31 -6.11 7.12
N VAL A 56 -35.33 -5.42 6.55
CA VAL A 56 -35.07 -4.00 6.81
C VAL A 56 -35.66 -3.30 5.59
N THR A 57 -36.55 -2.32 5.79
CA THR A 57 -36.92 -1.40 4.70
C THR A 57 -35.71 -0.51 4.41
N ASP A 58 -34.68 -1.10 3.83
CA ASP A 58 -33.67 -0.39 3.06
C ASP A 58 -34.43 0.37 1.97
N GLY A 59 -34.03 1.60 1.70
CA GLY A 59 -34.60 2.35 0.58
C GLY A 59 -34.36 1.55 -0.69
N GLU A 60 -35.37 0.80 -1.13
CA GLU A 60 -35.29 -0.08 -2.29
C GLU A 60 -35.07 0.82 -3.51
N LEU A 61 -33.82 0.90 -3.97
CA LEU A 61 -33.47 1.55 -5.22
C LEU A 61 -34.27 0.86 -6.31
N GLN A 62 -34.94 1.62 -7.17
CA GLN A 62 -35.66 1.00 -8.26
C GLN A 62 -34.65 0.25 -9.14
N PRO A 63 -35.05 -0.85 -9.79
CA PRO A 63 -34.17 -1.59 -10.71
C PRO A 63 -33.63 -0.75 -11.88
N ASN A 64 -34.06 0.50 -12.00
CA ASN A 64 -33.66 1.46 -13.03
C ASN A 64 -32.80 2.61 -12.44
N ASP A 65 -32.56 2.62 -11.13
CA ASP A 65 -31.73 3.62 -10.43
C ASP A 65 -30.25 3.16 -10.35
N GLU A 66 -29.88 2.13 -11.11
CA GLU A 66 -28.50 1.67 -11.22
C GLU A 66 -27.67 2.69 -12.01
N LEU A 67 -26.72 3.32 -11.33
CA LEU A 67 -25.74 4.20 -11.98
C LEU A 67 -24.83 3.36 -12.87
N THR A 68 -24.83 3.68 -14.14
CA THR A 68 -24.00 3.07 -15.19
C THR A 68 -22.83 3.99 -15.54
N LEU A 69 -21.82 3.47 -16.25
CA LEU A 69 -20.73 4.30 -16.77
C LEU A 69 -21.24 5.39 -17.72
N GLN A 70 -22.40 5.19 -18.35
CA GLN A 70 -23.05 6.18 -19.22
C GLN A 70 -23.59 7.39 -18.47
N ASP A 71 -23.78 7.30 -17.15
CA ASP A 71 -24.23 8.41 -16.30
C ASP A 71 -23.09 9.38 -15.96
N ILE A 72 -21.83 9.00 -16.24
CA ILE A 72 -20.66 9.85 -16.04
C ILE A 72 -20.41 10.65 -17.34
N GLN A 73 -20.88 11.90 -17.36
CA GLN A 73 -20.65 12.83 -18.48
C GLN A 73 -19.36 13.63 -18.27
N ASP A 74 -18.75 14.08 -19.37
CA ASP A 74 -17.59 15.00 -19.40
C ASP A 74 -16.30 14.49 -18.73
N LEU A 75 -15.96 13.20 -18.89
CA LEU A 75 -14.62 12.71 -18.56
C LEU A 75 -13.67 13.00 -19.71
N GLU A 76 -12.67 13.85 -19.47
CA GLU A 76 -11.52 14.00 -20.37
C GLU A 76 -10.57 12.80 -20.20
N GLU A 77 -10.01 12.30 -21.30
CA GLU A 77 -8.94 11.30 -21.23
C GLU A 77 -7.70 11.94 -20.59
N GLU A 78 -7.02 11.19 -19.72
CA GLU A 78 -5.77 11.67 -19.13
C GLU A 78 -4.68 11.87 -20.21
N ASP A 79 -3.95 12.97 -20.10
CA ASP A 79 -2.83 13.31 -20.98
C ASP A 79 -1.49 13.21 -20.22
N ASP A 80 -0.41 12.98 -20.95
CA ASP A 80 0.94 12.93 -20.40
C ASP A 80 1.38 14.29 -19.80
N ASN A 81 0.70 15.38 -20.15
CA ASN A 81 0.94 16.70 -19.60
C ASN A 81 0.11 16.99 -18.34
N ASP A 82 -0.80 16.10 -17.94
CA ASP A 82 -1.56 16.25 -16.71
C ASP A 82 -0.62 16.25 -15.51
N ALA A 83 -0.98 17.06 -14.50
CA ALA A 83 -0.23 17.11 -13.26
C ALA A 83 -0.11 15.71 -12.62
N TYR A 84 -1.19 14.92 -12.74
CA TYR A 84 -1.31 13.58 -12.18
C TYR A 84 -2.05 12.66 -13.15
N THR A 85 -1.40 11.57 -13.55
CA THR A 85 -2.04 10.47 -14.26
C THR A 85 -2.39 9.32 -13.32
N THR A 86 -3.32 8.46 -13.72
CA THR A 86 -3.66 7.24 -13.00
C THR A 86 -2.43 6.38 -12.73
N GLY A 87 -1.54 6.27 -13.73
CA GLY A 87 -0.26 5.57 -13.61
C GLY A 87 0.64 6.16 -12.53
N SER A 88 0.81 7.49 -12.52
CA SER A 88 1.64 8.18 -11.53
C SER A 88 1.10 7.98 -10.10
N CYS A 89 -0.20 8.14 -9.90
CA CYS A 89 -0.87 7.93 -8.62
C CYS A 89 -0.67 6.51 -8.09
N ARG A 90 -0.93 5.50 -8.94
CA ARG A 90 -0.76 4.09 -8.58
C ARG A 90 0.68 3.78 -8.20
N GLN A 91 1.65 4.27 -8.97
CA GLN A 91 3.07 4.06 -8.70
C GLN A 91 3.50 4.69 -7.38
N THR A 92 3.11 5.94 -7.11
CA THR A 92 3.42 6.62 -5.86
C THR A 92 2.83 5.90 -4.65
N LEU A 93 1.56 5.48 -4.72
CA LEU A 93 0.91 4.71 -3.65
C LEU A 93 1.59 3.34 -3.41
N ALA A 94 2.04 2.67 -4.48
CA ALA A 94 2.80 1.43 -4.36
C ALA A 94 4.13 1.65 -3.62
N LYS A 95 4.85 2.74 -3.90
CA LYS A 95 6.08 3.11 -3.14
C LYS A 95 5.77 3.33 -1.66
N PHE A 96 4.69 4.04 -1.33
CA PHE A 96 4.30 4.28 0.07
C PHE A 96 3.95 2.96 0.81
N ARG A 97 3.26 2.05 0.13
CA ARG A 97 3.01 0.69 0.64
C ARG A 97 4.30 -0.10 0.85
N ALA A 98 5.27 0.00 -0.05
CA ALA A 98 6.58 -0.65 0.09
C ALA A 98 7.33 -0.13 1.33
N ILE A 99 7.36 1.19 1.52
CA ILE A 99 7.96 1.85 2.70
C ILE A 99 7.29 1.38 3.99
N ALA A 100 5.96 1.48 4.07
CA ALA A 100 5.21 1.06 5.25
C ALA A 100 5.42 -0.42 5.57
N THR A 101 5.54 -1.25 4.53
CA THR A 101 5.82 -2.69 4.67
C THR A 101 7.23 -2.93 5.20
N LYS A 102 8.26 -2.25 4.68
CA LYS A 102 9.64 -2.37 5.18
C LYS A 102 9.73 -1.98 6.66
N LEU A 103 9.14 -0.84 7.03
CA LEU A 103 9.13 -0.36 8.41
C LEU A 103 8.31 -1.26 9.35
N LYS A 104 7.31 -1.98 8.84
CA LYS A 104 6.55 -2.97 9.61
C LYS A 104 7.32 -4.28 9.79
N LYS A 105 7.96 -4.78 8.73
CA LYS A 105 8.64 -6.10 8.72
C LYS A 105 10.02 -6.06 9.39
N SER A 106 10.72 -4.92 9.37
CA SER A 106 12.08 -4.80 9.92
C SER A 106 12.12 -3.84 11.13
N PRO A 107 12.19 -4.37 12.37
CA PRO A 107 12.30 -3.55 13.57
C PRO A 107 13.57 -2.68 13.60
N ASN A 108 14.70 -3.18 13.10
CA ASN A 108 15.96 -2.43 13.03
C ASN A 108 15.85 -1.24 12.08
N SER A 109 15.24 -1.47 10.92
CA SER A 109 14.92 -0.40 9.98
C SER A 109 13.99 0.64 10.61
N LYS A 110 12.98 0.19 11.35
CA LYS A 110 12.05 1.09 12.04
C LYS A 110 12.75 1.92 13.10
N ALA A 111 13.63 1.32 13.91
CA ALA A 111 14.40 2.04 14.91
C ALA A 111 15.25 3.15 14.24
N LYS A 112 15.98 2.82 13.17
CA LYS A 112 16.79 3.81 12.45
C LYS A 112 15.95 4.94 11.85
N PHE A 113 14.77 4.62 11.31
CA PHE A 113 13.83 5.62 10.81
C PHE A 113 13.32 6.54 11.93
N LEU A 114 12.99 5.99 13.11
CA LEU A 114 12.55 6.79 14.26
C LEU A 114 13.63 7.75 14.77
N ASP A 115 14.90 7.32 14.78
CA ASP A 115 16.02 8.20 15.11
C ASP A 115 16.09 9.39 14.14
N LEU A 116 16.00 9.12 12.83
CA LEU A 116 15.98 10.16 11.80
C LEU A 116 14.77 11.09 11.93
N CYS A 117 13.59 10.57 12.29
CA CYS A 117 12.41 11.39 12.57
C CYS A 117 12.63 12.33 13.75
N GLN A 118 13.36 11.90 14.79
CA GLN A 118 13.72 12.77 15.92
C GLN A 118 14.76 13.83 15.51
N GLU A 119 15.80 13.43 14.78
CA GLU A 119 16.85 14.33 14.28
C GLU A 119 16.30 15.40 13.32
N ASN A 120 15.30 15.07 12.52
CA ASN A 120 14.65 15.99 11.57
C ASN A 120 13.44 16.73 12.17
N GLU A 121 13.20 16.58 13.48
CA GLU A 121 12.09 17.22 14.20
C GLU A 121 10.72 16.96 13.56
N CYS A 122 10.51 15.75 13.01
CA CYS A 122 9.24 15.37 12.41
C CYS A 122 8.13 15.39 13.46
N GLU A 123 6.92 15.82 13.07
CA GLU A 123 5.78 15.83 13.96
C GLU A 123 5.36 14.40 14.33
N LYS A 124 4.80 14.23 15.54
CA LYS A 124 4.29 12.93 16.00
C LYS A 124 2.87 12.68 15.46
N PRO A 125 2.48 11.42 15.22
CA PRO A 125 3.28 10.20 15.39
C PRO A 125 4.22 9.92 14.20
N HIS A 126 5.40 9.36 14.50
CA HIS A 126 6.41 8.93 13.51
C HIS A 126 6.11 7.56 12.88
N ASN A 127 4.86 7.10 12.94
CA ASN A 127 4.48 5.80 12.41
C ASN A 127 3.80 5.96 11.05
N ILE A 128 4.32 5.25 10.06
CA ILE A 128 3.70 5.14 8.73
C ILE A 128 2.83 3.89 8.75
N GLU A 129 1.51 4.08 8.86
CA GLU A 129 0.56 2.97 8.78
C GLU A 129 0.54 2.41 7.35
N ARG A 130 0.38 1.09 7.24
CA ARG A 130 0.15 0.46 5.93
C ARG A 130 -1.31 0.64 5.57
N ASP A 131 -1.55 0.97 4.32
CA ASP A 131 -2.88 0.92 3.72
C ASP A 131 -3.48 -0.50 3.78
N VAL A 132 -4.78 -0.58 4.02
CA VAL A 132 -5.54 -1.82 4.24
C VAL A 132 -6.92 -1.68 3.58
N PRO A 133 -7.27 -2.52 2.59
CA PRO A 133 -8.52 -2.40 1.84
C PRO A 133 -9.79 -2.40 2.71
N THR A 134 -9.79 -3.16 3.80
CA THR A 134 -10.95 -3.28 4.70
C THR A 134 -11.12 -2.10 5.65
N ARG A 135 -10.21 -1.11 5.65
CA ARG A 135 -10.25 0.03 6.56
C ARG A 135 -10.31 1.33 5.76
N TRP A 136 -11.50 1.91 5.73
CA TRP A 136 -11.90 3.10 4.96
C TRP A 136 -10.86 4.23 4.93
N ASN A 137 -10.23 4.56 6.07
CA ASN A 137 -9.30 5.70 6.17
C ASN A 137 -7.81 5.31 6.22
N SER A 138 -7.45 4.09 5.82
CA SER A 138 -6.06 3.63 5.93
C SER A 138 -5.13 4.25 4.88
N THR A 139 -5.63 4.49 3.66
CA THR A 139 -4.88 5.19 2.60
C THR A 139 -4.54 6.62 3.03
N TYR A 140 -5.54 7.40 3.46
CA TYR A 140 -5.32 8.75 3.99
C TYR A 140 -4.27 8.78 5.10
N LYS A 141 -4.40 7.90 6.11
CA LYS A 141 -3.44 7.81 7.22
C LYS A 141 -2.03 7.48 6.77
N GLN A 142 -1.89 6.59 5.78
CA GLN A 142 -0.59 6.27 5.20
C GLN A 142 0.03 7.51 4.54
N ILE A 143 -0.70 8.16 3.65
CA ILE A 143 -0.22 9.33 2.89
C ILE A 143 0.12 10.48 3.86
N ALA A 144 -0.78 10.80 4.80
CA ALA A 144 -0.55 11.85 5.79
C ALA A 144 0.70 11.58 6.65
N SER A 145 0.95 10.33 7.04
CA SER A 145 2.18 9.99 7.77
C SER A 145 3.44 10.07 6.92
N VAL A 146 3.36 9.77 5.61
CA VAL A 146 4.47 9.97 4.67
C VAL A 146 4.82 11.45 4.57
N VAL A 147 3.83 12.32 4.32
CA VAL A 147 4.02 13.78 4.25
C VAL A 147 4.62 14.30 5.57
N ARG A 148 4.06 13.89 6.72
CA ARG A 148 4.56 14.30 8.04
C ARG A 148 6.04 13.96 8.28
N CYS A 149 6.51 12.83 7.74
CA CYS A 149 7.87 12.34 7.95
C CYS A 149 8.78 12.48 6.72
N GLU A 150 8.42 13.34 5.76
CA GLU A 150 9.08 13.49 4.46
C GLU A 150 10.62 13.59 4.58
N LYS A 151 11.10 14.51 5.41
CA LYS A 151 12.54 14.79 5.56
C LYS A 151 13.31 13.55 6.01
N ALA A 152 12.80 12.88 7.04
CA ALA A 152 13.40 11.66 7.57
C ALA A 152 13.33 10.51 6.56
N LEU A 153 12.21 10.38 5.83
CA LEU A 153 12.03 9.38 4.79
C LEU A 153 13.04 9.51 3.65
N LEU A 154 13.25 10.73 3.15
CA LEU A 154 14.16 10.99 2.03
C LEU A 154 15.62 10.59 2.35
N VAL A 155 16.01 10.71 3.62
CA VAL A 155 17.31 10.26 4.13
C VAL A 155 17.32 8.75 4.36
N TRP A 156 16.33 8.23 5.10
CA TRP A 156 16.23 6.82 5.48
C TRP A 156 16.19 5.88 4.27
N GLN A 157 15.43 6.22 3.22
CA GLN A 157 15.29 5.34 2.06
C GLN A 157 16.63 5.07 1.33
N ARG A 158 17.60 5.99 1.45
CA ARG A 158 18.92 5.91 0.83
C ARG A 158 19.93 5.12 1.67
N ASP A 159 19.57 4.74 2.89
CA ASP A 159 20.41 3.92 3.74
C ASP A 159 20.63 2.54 3.09
N LYS A 160 21.90 2.12 2.99
CA LYS A 160 22.27 0.89 2.28
C LYS A 160 21.81 -0.39 2.99
N GLN A 161 21.64 -0.35 4.31
CA GLN A 161 21.30 -1.52 5.12
C GLN A 161 19.82 -1.53 5.51
N TYR A 162 19.29 -0.35 5.83
CA TYR A 162 17.97 -0.21 6.44
C TYR A 162 16.92 0.40 5.51
N GLY A 163 17.34 1.04 4.41
CA GLY A 163 16.44 1.69 3.48
C GLY A 163 15.65 0.73 2.60
N THR A 164 15.06 1.29 1.54
CA THR A 164 14.31 0.55 0.52
C THR A 164 15.14 0.38 -0.76
N PRO A 165 14.83 -0.60 -1.60
CA PRO A 165 15.39 -0.68 -2.95
C PRO A 165 15.15 0.61 -3.75
N ARG A 166 16.06 0.94 -4.66
CA ARG A 166 16.02 2.20 -5.44
C ARG A 166 14.71 2.42 -6.20
N ARG A 167 14.08 1.35 -6.71
CA ARG A 167 12.80 1.44 -7.43
C ARG A 167 11.63 1.87 -6.56
N SER A 168 11.73 1.67 -5.26
CA SER A 168 10.74 2.10 -4.27
C SER A 168 11.08 3.47 -3.69
N HIS A 169 12.13 4.13 -4.18
CA HIS A 169 12.48 5.46 -3.70
C HIS A 169 11.43 6.47 -4.13
N ILE A 170 11.03 7.31 -3.18
CA ILE A 170 10.15 8.44 -3.40
C ILE A 170 10.97 9.67 -3.74
N ASN A 171 10.46 10.48 -4.66
CA ASN A 171 11.03 11.74 -5.10
C ASN A 171 10.13 12.93 -4.74
N GLN A 172 10.50 14.14 -5.15
CA GLN A 172 9.70 15.33 -4.81
C GLN A 172 8.31 15.31 -5.45
N ALA A 173 8.15 14.78 -6.65
CA ALA A 173 6.85 14.69 -7.32
C ALA A 173 5.91 13.76 -6.57
N ASP A 174 6.40 12.62 -6.07
CA ASP A 174 5.65 11.71 -5.21
C ASP A 174 5.14 12.42 -3.93
N ILE A 175 5.95 13.31 -3.35
CA ILE A 175 5.58 14.09 -2.16
C ILE A 175 4.55 15.18 -2.48
N VAL A 176 4.71 15.90 -3.59
CA VAL A 176 3.74 16.95 -4.00
C VAL A 176 2.38 16.32 -4.25
N LEU A 177 2.34 15.21 -5.00
CA LEU A 177 1.12 14.42 -5.16
C LEU A 177 0.53 14.00 -3.81
N ALA A 178 1.35 13.54 -2.87
CA ALA A 178 0.86 13.15 -1.55
C ALA A 178 0.25 14.33 -0.76
N GLN A 179 0.81 15.53 -0.86
CA GLN A 179 0.28 16.73 -0.22
C GLN A 179 -1.09 17.12 -0.79
N ASP A 180 -1.25 17.03 -2.11
CA ASP A 180 -2.53 17.33 -2.77
C ASP A 180 -3.58 16.26 -2.47
N LEU A 181 -3.19 14.98 -2.48
CA LEU A 181 -4.08 13.87 -2.09
C LEU A 181 -4.55 14.00 -0.63
N VAL A 182 -3.68 14.45 0.28
CA VAL A 182 -4.07 14.69 1.68
C VAL A 182 -5.15 15.77 1.76
N GLN A 183 -5.04 16.86 1.00
CA GLN A 183 -6.05 17.94 1.00
C GLN A 183 -7.42 17.46 0.48
N VAL A 184 -7.44 16.59 -0.53
CA VAL A 184 -8.69 16.06 -1.11
C VAL A 184 -9.35 15.03 -0.19
N LEU A 185 -8.55 14.21 0.49
CA LEU A 185 -9.01 13.13 1.37
C LEU A 185 -9.30 13.58 2.81
N GLU A 186 -8.91 14.81 3.18
CA GLU A 186 -9.25 15.43 4.46
C GLU A 186 -10.74 15.87 4.44
N GLN A 187 -11.65 14.92 4.65
CA GLN A 187 -13.09 15.13 4.77
C GLN A 187 -13.68 14.42 5.99
#